data_AF-A0A7X7GQR8-F1
#
_entry.id   AF-A0A7X7GQR8-F1
#
_cell.length_a   1.000
_cell.length_b   1.000
_cell.length_c   1.000
_cell.angle_alpha   90.00
_cell.angle_beta   90.00
_cell.angle_gamma   90.00
#
_symmetry.space_group_name_H-M   'P 1'
#
loop_
_entity.id
_entity.type
_entity.pdbx_description
1 polymer ?
#
loop_
_entity_poly.entity_id
_entity_poly.type
_entity_poly.pdbx_seq_one_letter_code
_entity_poly.pdbx_strand_id
1 'polypeptide(L)'
;MRSTFAVLTSLALGCSTPSSPPPARSPAPPPTTEATADTDGSDALPDGEPPQADQGEGDAPLPSASTKPADAPTDPVDAPTDPVDTPTKPAPLPAGTTVLHVGSSTAGALGIDLKRELEERGVRCVLRFKESTFIPQWAGEEMGLRKLLANYNPDLVIISLGGNEVTMPNPGARASAIRRIVQMVGDRPCLWIGTPKWEARPHTGILDVIRENSGSCHYIDTDALVPNLEPLPDGIHPTFNERRRWARAMIRWLEHNRDPDGPLPWSIKEPQELPPEP
;
A
#
# COMPACT_ATOMS: atom_id res chain seq x y z
N MET A 1 42.70 -22.84 -81.61
CA MET A 1 43.38 -21.54 -81.83
C MET A 1 42.36 -20.43 -81.90
N ARG A 2 42.31 -19.53 -80.91
CA ARG A 2 42.31 -18.07 -81.09
C ARG A 2 42.19 -17.36 -79.74
N SER A 3 43.06 -16.37 -79.61
CA SER A 3 43.51 -15.69 -78.41
C SER A 3 42.57 -14.57 -77.92
N THR A 4 42.63 -14.40 -76.60
CA THR A 4 42.50 -13.20 -75.77
C THR A 4 42.33 -11.82 -76.42
N PHE A 5 41.42 -11.03 -75.84
CA PHE A 5 41.57 -9.59 -75.65
C PHE A 5 41.16 -9.22 -74.22
N ALA A 6 42.07 -8.56 -73.50
CA ALA A 6 41.84 -7.92 -72.21
C ALA A 6 41.83 -6.40 -72.42
N VAL A 7 40.96 -5.68 -71.72
CA VAL A 7 40.90 -4.22 -71.71
C VAL A 7 41.36 -3.71 -70.34
N LEU A 8 42.33 -2.79 -70.37
CA LEU A 8 42.88 -2.05 -69.23
C LEU A 8 41.87 -1.04 -68.67
N THR A 9 41.88 -0.82 -67.36
CA THR A 9 41.50 0.47 -66.77
C THR A 9 42.39 0.75 -65.56
N SER A 10 43.05 1.91 -65.57
CA SER A 10 44.07 2.33 -64.61
C SER A 10 43.51 2.74 -63.24
N LEU A 11 44.24 2.36 -62.18
CA LEU A 11 44.09 2.86 -60.81
C LEU A 11 44.75 4.23 -60.63
N ALA A 12 44.12 5.11 -59.85
CA ALA A 12 44.75 6.25 -59.20
C ALA A 12 44.93 5.96 -57.70
N LEU A 13 46.15 6.08 -57.20
CA LEU A 13 46.52 5.98 -55.78
C LEU A 13 46.27 7.31 -55.07
N GLY A 14 45.52 7.29 -53.96
CA GLY A 14 45.46 8.37 -52.97
C GLY A 14 46.22 7.99 -51.70
N CYS A 15 47.17 8.84 -51.30
CA CYS A 15 47.93 8.70 -50.05
C CYS A 15 47.06 9.05 -48.84
N SER A 16 47.00 8.17 -47.83
CA SER A 16 46.43 8.44 -46.50
C SER A 16 47.53 8.42 -45.44
N THR A 17 47.58 9.46 -44.62
CA THR A 17 48.47 9.57 -43.45
C THR A 17 47.87 8.88 -42.22
N PRO A 18 48.67 8.21 -41.36
CA PRO A 18 48.16 7.52 -40.18
C PRO A 18 47.91 8.47 -38.99
N SER A 19 46.80 8.23 -38.29
CA SER A 19 46.39 8.93 -37.06
C SER A 19 46.90 8.19 -35.82
N SER A 20 47.49 8.92 -34.87
CA SER A 20 48.05 8.37 -33.62
C SER A 20 46.97 7.97 -32.61
N PRO A 21 47.18 6.92 -31.79
CA PRO A 21 46.22 6.50 -30.77
C PRO A 21 46.26 7.36 -29.50
N PRO A 22 45.16 7.44 -28.73
CA PRO A 22 45.10 8.19 -27.47
C PRO A 22 45.85 7.47 -26.33
N PRO A 23 46.31 8.21 -25.30
CA PRO A 23 47.11 7.64 -24.20
C PRO A 23 46.29 6.76 -23.24
N ALA A 24 46.96 5.76 -22.67
CA ALA A 24 46.42 4.80 -21.71
C ALA A 24 46.02 5.45 -20.36
N ARG A 25 44.88 5.02 -19.80
CA ARG A 25 44.38 5.43 -18.47
C ARG A 25 45.26 4.85 -17.35
N SER A 26 45.61 5.68 -16.37
CA SER A 26 46.21 5.26 -15.10
C SER A 26 45.22 4.47 -14.24
N PRO A 27 45.68 3.50 -13.40
CA PRO A 27 44.81 2.71 -12.54
C PRO A 27 44.28 3.51 -11.35
N ALA A 28 43.03 3.26 -10.98
CA ALA A 28 42.36 3.86 -9.82
C ALA A 28 42.89 3.27 -8.49
N PRO A 29 42.95 4.05 -7.40
CA PRO A 29 43.32 3.55 -6.07
C PRO A 29 42.24 2.59 -5.50
N PRO A 30 42.61 1.66 -4.60
CA PRO A 30 41.67 0.72 -4.00
C PRO A 30 40.67 1.44 -3.07
N PRO A 31 39.44 0.90 -2.92
CA PRO A 31 38.43 1.53 -2.08
C PRO A 31 38.79 1.41 -0.60
N THR A 32 38.75 2.55 0.09
CA THR A 32 38.86 2.67 1.54
C THR A 32 37.61 2.10 2.19
N THR A 33 37.80 1.20 3.15
CA THR A 33 36.76 0.59 3.96
C THR A 33 36.21 1.64 4.94
N GLU A 34 35.07 2.24 4.63
CA GLU A 34 34.27 2.95 5.64
C GLU A 34 33.07 2.08 6.03
N ALA A 35 33.15 1.56 7.26
CA ALA A 35 32.06 0.93 7.96
C ALA A 35 30.95 1.97 8.18
N THR A 36 29.85 1.84 7.45
CA THR A 36 28.60 2.50 7.81
C THR A 36 27.87 1.59 8.77
N ALA A 37 27.83 2.02 10.02
CA ALA A 37 27.05 1.39 11.08
C ALA A 37 25.57 1.45 10.72
N ASP A 38 24.92 0.29 10.72
CA ASP A 38 23.49 0.15 10.89
C ASP A 38 23.12 0.79 12.25
N THR A 39 22.47 1.95 12.24
CA THR A 39 21.74 2.43 13.42
C THR A 39 20.26 2.19 13.20
N ASP A 40 19.83 1.07 13.77
CA ASP A 40 18.45 0.72 14.08
C ASP A 40 17.87 1.80 15.00
N GLY A 41 17.09 2.72 14.42
CA GLY A 41 16.47 3.84 15.12
C GLY A 41 15.21 3.39 15.86
N SER A 42 15.38 2.73 17.00
CA SER A 42 14.31 2.50 17.97
C SER A 42 14.45 3.51 19.11
N ASP A 43 13.93 4.72 18.91
CA ASP A 43 13.74 5.67 20.01
C ASP A 43 12.42 5.37 20.72
N ALA A 44 12.56 4.92 21.97
CA ALA A 44 11.49 4.71 22.92
C ALA A 44 10.82 6.04 23.31
N LEU A 45 9.49 6.07 23.28
CA LEU A 45 8.69 7.14 23.87
C LEU A 45 8.40 6.81 25.34
N PRO A 46 8.44 7.79 26.27
CA PRO A 46 8.21 7.57 27.69
C PRO A 46 6.72 7.40 28.03
N ASP A 47 6.47 6.52 29.00
CA ASP A 47 5.16 6.18 29.57
C ASP A 47 4.48 7.39 30.23
N GLY A 48 3.25 7.67 29.79
CA GLY A 48 2.31 8.60 30.43
C GLY A 48 1.18 7.82 31.11
N GLU A 49 1.12 7.91 32.43
CA GLU A 49 0.14 7.27 33.30
C GLU A 49 -1.28 7.89 33.12
N PRO A 50 -2.37 7.09 33.08
CA PRO A 50 -3.73 7.62 32.93
C PRO A 50 -4.36 8.03 34.27
N PRO A 51 -5.23 9.08 34.30
CA PRO A 51 -5.96 9.44 35.51
C PRO A 51 -7.18 8.53 35.75
N GLN A 52 -7.45 8.31 37.04
CA GLN A 52 -8.48 7.46 37.62
C GLN A 52 -9.91 7.91 37.28
N ALA A 53 -10.79 6.92 37.10
CA ALA A 53 -12.23 7.07 37.04
C ALA A 53 -12.84 7.10 38.45
N ASP A 54 -13.74 8.05 38.69
CA ASP A 54 -14.55 8.15 39.90
C ASP A 54 -15.84 7.31 39.75
N GLN A 55 -16.18 6.60 40.82
CA GLN A 55 -17.32 5.69 40.91
C GLN A 55 -18.45 6.38 41.68
N GLY A 56 -19.67 6.26 41.17
CA GLY A 56 -20.89 6.66 41.88
C GLY A 56 -21.95 5.57 41.78
N GLU A 57 -22.03 4.74 42.82
CA GLU A 57 -23.12 3.79 43.10
C GLU A 57 -24.47 4.49 43.28
N GLY A 58 -25.56 3.80 42.92
CA GLY A 58 -26.93 4.22 43.23
C GLY A 58 -27.95 3.12 42.95
N ASP A 59 -28.45 2.53 44.02
CA ASP A 59 -29.29 1.34 44.19
C ASP A 59 -30.65 1.27 43.44
N ALA A 60 -31.13 0.02 43.37
CA ALA A 60 -32.42 -0.53 42.91
C ALA A 60 -33.66 0.02 43.69
N PRO A 61 -34.96 -0.37 43.46
CA PRO A 61 -35.46 -1.62 42.85
C PRO A 61 -36.78 -1.58 42.01
N LEU A 62 -37.08 -2.73 41.39
CA LEU A 62 -38.36 -3.09 40.75
C LEU A 62 -39.49 -3.36 41.77
N PRO A 63 -40.75 -3.41 41.30
CA PRO A 63 -41.47 -4.68 41.43
C PRO A 63 -42.30 -5.11 40.20
N SER A 64 -42.52 -6.43 40.16
CA SER A 64 -43.23 -7.27 39.21
C SER A 64 -44.71 -6.93 38.94
N ALA A 65 -45.20 -7.31 37.76
CA ALA A 65 -46.50 -7.99 37.61
C ALA A 65 -46.57 -8.78 36.28
N SER A 66 -46.86 -10.08 36.40
CA SER A 66 -47.22 -11.00 35.31
C SER A 66 -48.64 -10.78 34.81
N THR A 67 -48.88 -10.88 33.50
CA THR A 67 -50.07 -11.54 32.92
C THR A 67 -49.87 -11.89 31.43
N LYS A 68 -50.04 -13.16 31.08
CA LYS A 68 -50.42 -13.73 29.76
C LYS A 68 -51.84 -14.35 29.98
N PRO A 69 -52.62 -14.82 28.97
CA PRO A 69 -52.45 -14.81 27.51
C PRO A 69 -53.73 -14.50 26.69
N ALA A 70 -53.61 -14.41 25.36
CA ALA A 70 -54.69 -14.74 24.43
C ALA A 70 -54.12 -15.20 23.07
N ASP A 71 -54.43 -16.45 22.72
CA ASP A 71 -54.22 -17.07 21.41
C ASP A 71 -55.23 -16.58 20.37
N ALA A 72 -54.81 -16.47 19.11
CA ALA A 72 -55.66 -16.70 17.94
C ALA A 72 -54.79 -17.33 16.83
N PRO A 73 -55.31 -18.34 16.10
CA PRO A 73 -54.52 -19.16 15.19
C PRO A 73 -54.47 -18.56 13.78
N THR A 74 -53.30 -18.60 13.15
CA THR A 74 -53.18 -18.43 11.70
C THR A 74 -52.34 -19.58 11.15
N ASP A 75 -52.90 -20.27 10.16
CA ASP A 75 -52.38 -21.46 9.50
C ASP A 75 -50.95 -21.30 8.93
N PRO A 76 -50.18 -22.40 8.79
CA PRO A 76 -48.80 -22.33 8.30
C PRO A 76 -48.82 -22.18 6.78
N VAL A 77 -48.34 -21.04 6.28
CA VAL A 77 -47.93 -20.91 4.89
C VAL A 77 -46.48 -21.36 4.81
N ASP A 78 -46.25 -22.53 4.22
CA ASP A 78 -44.93 -22.99 3.77
C ASP A 78 -44.38 -21.96 2.77
N ALA A 79 -43.56 -21.04 3.27
CA ALA A 79 -42.70 -20.22 2.44
C ALA A 79 -41.41 -21.00 2.17
N PRO A 80 -40.88 -21.02 0.93
CA PRO A 80 -39.57 -21.59 0.66
C PRO A 80 -38.55 -20.80 1.48
N THR A 81 -37.97 -21.45 2.49
CA THR A 81 -36.81 -20.90 3.21
C THR A 81 -35.62 -21.07 2.29
N ASP A 82 -35.32 -20.02 1.51
CA ASP A 82 -33.96 -19.83 1.02
C ASP A 82 -33.01 -19.94 2.23
N PRO A 83 -31.88 -20.66 2.12
CA PRO A 83 -30.96 -20.78 3.24
C PRO A 83 -30.50 -19.36 3.60
N VAL A 84 -30.90 -18.92 4.79
CA VAL A 84 -30.37 -17.71 5.41
C VAL A 84 -28.88 -17.95 5.58
N ASP A 85 -28.10 -17.32 4.71
CA ASP A 85 -26.66 -17.38 4.70
C ASP A 85 -26.18 -16.83 6.06
N THR A 86 -25.80 -17.74 6.95
CA THR A 86 -25.36 -17.36 8.28
C THR A 86 -24.02 -16.66 8.09
N PRO A 87 -23.76 -15.49 8.71
CA PRO A 87 -22.50 -14.77 8.50
C PRO A 87 -21.33 -15.67 8.85
N THR A 88 -20.71 -16.26 7.82
CA THR A 88 -19.54 -17.12 8.00
C THR A 88 -18.41 -16.20 8.43
N LYS A 89 -17.82 -16.51 9.58
CA LYS A 89 -16.64 -15.80 10.10
C LYS A 89 -15.64 -15.59 8.96
N PRO A 90 -15.10 -14.37 8.76
CA PRO A 90 -14.15 -14.10 7.67
C PRO A 90 -13.01 -15.11 7.67
N ALA A 91 -12.62 -15.56 6.47
CA ALA A 91 -11.50 -16.47 6.32
C ALA A 91 -10.21 -15.80 6.86
N PRO A 92 -9.35 -16.54 7.58
CA PRO A 92 -8.08 -15.99 8.05
C PRO A 92 -7.23 -15.42 6.91
N LEU A 93 -6.36 -14.45 7.21
CA LEU A 93 -5.37 -13.98 6.24
C LEU A 93 -4.41 -15.11 5.83
N PRO A 94 -3.84 -15.09 4.61
CA PRO A 94 -3.04 -16.18 4.07
C PRO A 94 -1.64 -16.21 4.72
N ALA A 95 -1.51 -16.91 5.85
CA ALA A 95 -0.25 -17.07 6.56
C ALA A 95 0.86 -17.66 5.66
N GLY A 96 2.11 -17.28 5.93
CA GLY A 96 3.29 -17.68 5.14
C GLY A 96 3.53 -16.82 3.90
N THR A 97 2.61 -15.93 3.53
CA THR A 97 2.80 -14.98 2.44
C THR A 97 3.61 -13.75 2.85
N THR A 98 4.07 -12.99 1.85
CA THR A 98 4.80 -11.72 2.01
C THR A 98 4.00 -10.54 1.49
N VAL A 99 3.83 -9.53 2.33
CA VAL A 99 3.35 -8.20 1.96
C VAL A 99 4.54 -7.24 1.84
N LEU A 100 4.60 -6.47 0.75
CA LEU A 100 5.49 -5.31 0.64
C LEU A 100 4.65 -4.04 0.78
N HIS A 101 4.85 -3.28 1.87
CA HIS A 101 4.22 -1.99 2.06
C HIS A 101 5.23 -0.87 1.80
N VAL A 102 4.96 -0.04 0.80
CA VAL A 102 5.81 1.08 0.41
C VAL A 102 5.11 2.42 0.52
N GLY A 103 5.87 3.49 0.77
CA GLY A 103 5.36 4.84 0.58
C GLY A 103 6.09 5.94 1.33
N SER A 104 5.36 7.03 1.58
CA SER A 104 5.89 8.21 2.26
C SER A 104 5.67 8.14 3.78
N SER A 105 5.60 9.26 4.49
CA SER A 105 5.24 9.27 5.91
C SER A 105 3.85 8.67 6.17
N THR A 106 2.93 8.71 5.20
CA THR A 106 1.64 7.99 5.27
C THR A 106 1.83 6.48 5.42
N ALA A 107 2.81 5.88 4.72
CA ALA A 107 3.14 4.47 4.89
C ALA A 107 3.77 4.21 6.26
N GLY A 108 4.56 5.15 6.80
CA GLY A 108 5.04 5.07 8.18
C GLY A 108 3.90 5.13 9.21
N ALA A 109 2.93 6.02 9.00
CA ALA A 109 1.80 6.21 9.90
C ALA A 109 0.90 4.96 9.98
N LEU A 110 0.50 4.39 8.85
CA LEU A 110 -0.31 3.16 8.82
C LEU A 110 0.53 1.91 9.06
N GLY A 111 1.67 1.83 8.38
CA GLY A 111 2.39 0.58 8.14
C GLY A 111 3.04 -0.02 9.38
N ILE A 112 3.40 0.78 10.38
CA ILE A 112 4.02 0.27 11.61
C ILE A 112 3.03 -0.66 12.35
N ASP A 113 1.82 -0.18 12.61
CA ASP A 113 0.80 -0.96 13.29
C ASP A 113 0.20 -2.04 12.37
N LEU A 114 0.05 -1.76 11.07
CA LEU A 114 -0.43 -2.76 10.10
C LEU A 114 0.54 -3.93 9.97
N LYS A 115 1.85 -3.67 9.95
CA LYS A 115 2.89 -4.71 9.98
C LYS A 115 2.72 -5.62 11.18
N ARG A 116 2.54 -5.05 12.38
CA ARG A 116 2.34 -5.84 13.61
C ARG A 116 1.11 -6.75 13.48
N GLU A 117 -0.03 -6.20 13.06
CA GLU A 117 -1.27 -6.97 12.91
C GLU A 117 -1.15 -8.09 11.85
N LEU A 118 -0.43 -7.85 10.75
CA LEU A 118 -0.16 -8.86 9.71
C LEU A 118 0.75 -9.98 10.24
N GLU A 119 1.82 -9.62 10.96
CA GLU A 119 2.80 -10.58 11.48
C GLU A 119 2.24 -11.44 12.60
N GLU A 120 1.37 -10.89 13.45
CA GLU A 120 0.59 -11.65 14.44
C GLU A 120 -0.30 -12.73 13.77
N ARG A 121 -0.69 -12.53 12.51
CA ARG A 121 -1.47 -13.47 11.70
C ARG A 121 -0.60 -14.36 10.79
N GLY A 122 0.71 -14.36 11.01
CA GLY A 122 1.65 -15.20 10.26
C GLY A 122 1.96 -14.71 8.85
N VAL A 123 1.61 -13.46 8.52
CA VAL A 123 1.95 -12.81 7.24
C VAL A 123 3.21 -11.98 7.44
N ARG A 124 4.26 -12.23 6.64
CA ARG A 124 5.48 -11.41 6.69
C ARG A 124 5.21 -10.04 6.06
N CYS A 125 5.43 -8.96 6.79
CA CYS A 125 5.27 -7.61 6.24
C CYS A 125 6.60 -6.85 6.16
N VAL A 126 7.02 -6.55 4.92
CA VAL A 126 8.19 -5.71 4.62
C VAL A 126 7.71 -4.27 4.44
N LEU A 127 7.88 -3.45 5.47
CA LEU A 127 7.59 -2.04 5.42
C LEU A 127 8.83 -1.24 4.95
N ARG A 128 8.68 -0.44 3.90
CA ARG A 128 9.72 0.44 3.35
C ARG A 128 9.14 1.80 3.04
N PHE A 129 9.43 2.79 3.86
CA PHE A 129 8.98 4.15 3.61
C PHE A 129 10.12 5.14 3.74
N LYS A 130 9.94 6.30 3.09
CA LYS A 130 10.80 7.45 3.26
C LYS A 130 9.93 8.68 3.35
N GLU A 131 10.05 9.39 4.47
CA GLU A 131 9.28 10.61 4.72
C GLU A 131 9.56 11.68 3.67
N SER A 132 8.59 12.60 3.49
CA SER A 132 8.69 13.71 2.55
C SER A 132 9.00 13.33 1.10
N THR A 133 8.67 12.09 0.70
CA THR A 133 8.80 11.63 -0.70
C THR A 133 7.49 11.74 -1.48
N PHE A 134 7.63 11.95 -2.78
CA PHE A 134 6.56 12.15 -3.73
C PHE A 134 6.43 10.95 -4.68
N ILE A 135 5.26 10.78 -5.30
CA ILE A 135 4.96 9.69 -6.25
C ILE A 135 6.06 9.52 -7.32
N PRO A 136 6.58 10.58 -7.98
CA PRO A 136 7.61 10.41 -9.02
C PRO A 136 8.92 9.80 -8.53
N GLN A 137 9.29 9.99 -7.26
CA GLN A 137 10.52 9.41 -6.71
C GLN A 137 10.41 7.89 -6.56
N TRP A 138 9.20 7.39 -6.27
CA TRP A 138 8.87 5.96 -6.24
C TRP A 138 8.69 5.36 -7.63
N ALA A 139 8.21 6.16 -8.59
CA ALA A 139 8.12 5.77 -10.00
C ALA A 139 9.49 5.76 -10.71
N GLY A 140 10.47 6.46 -10.15
CA GLY A 140 11.86 6.50 -10.61
C GLY A 140 12.74 5.44 -9.95
N GLU A 141 14.05 5.60 -10.10
CA GLU A 141 15.05 4.71 -9.47
C GLU A 141 15.38 5.12 -8.03
N GLU A 142 15.03 6.34 -7.61
CA GLU A 142 15.48 6.94 -6.34
C GLU A 142 15.07 6.11 -5.13
N MET A 143 13.82 5.64 -5.08
CA MET A 143 13.32 4.80 -3.98
C MET A 143 13.52 3.30 -4.22
N GLY A 144 14.07 2.91 -5.38
CA GLY A 144 14.42 1.51 -5.66
C GLY A 144 13.24 0.52 -5.67
N LEU A 145 12.02 0.94 -6.01
CA LEU A 145 10.83 0.08 -5.97
C LEU A 145 11.01 -1.23 -6.74
N ARG A 146 11.62 -1.19 -7.95
CA ARG A 146 11.93 -2.40 -8.73
C ARG A 146 12.82 -3.38 -7.98
N LYS A 147 13.83 -2.87 -7.26
CA LYS A 147 14.72 -3.69 -6.46
C LYS A 147 13.99 -4.30 -5.26
N LEU A 148 13.12 -3.54 -4.61
CA LEU A 148 12.29 -4.06 -3.52
C LEU A 148 11.38 -5.20 -4.00
N LEU A 149 10.69 -5.00 -5.13
CA LEU A 149 9.83 -6.02 -5.74
C LEU A 149 10.62 -7.29 -6.11
N ALA A 150 11.82 -7.13 -6.69
CA ALA A 150 12.68 -8.25 -7.07
C ALA A 150 13.24 -9.00 -5.85
N ASN A 151 13.70 -8.27 -4.83
CA ASN A 151 14.37 -8.86 -3.66
C ASN A 151 13.40 -9.58 -2.73
N TYR A 152 12.18 -9.06 -2.58
CA TYR A 152 11.23 -9.61 -1.63
C TYR A 152 10.17 -10.51 -2.25
N ASN A 153 10.01 -10.45 -3.59
CA ASN A 153 9.00 -11.16 -4.36
C ASN A 153 7.64 -11.26 -3.63
N PRO A 154 7.00 -10.12 -3.34
CA PRO A 154 5.80 -10.09 -2.51
C PRO A 154 4.59 -10.72 -3.20
N ASP A 155 3.71 -11.30 -2.39
CA ASP A 155 2.40 -11.82 -2.79
C ASP A 155 1.31 -10.72 -2.81
N LEU A 156 1.54 -9.63 -2.06
CA LEU A 156 0.72 -8.42 -2.05
C LEU A 156 1.61 -7.18 -1.96
N VAL A 157 1.29 -6.16 -2.77
CA VAL A 157 1.92 -4.85 -2.66
C VAL A 157 0.92 -3.83 -2.12
N ILE A 158 1.28 -3.13 -1.05
CA ILE A 158 0.52 -2.02 -0.49
C ILE A 158 1.29 -0.73 -0.75
N ILE A 159 0.63 0.26 -1.31
CA ILE A 159 1.20 1.57 -1.64
C ILE A 159 0.46 2.64 -0.85
N SER A 160 1.18 3.45 -0.06
CA SER A 160 0.62 4.63 0.62
C SER A 160 1.40 5.88 0.21
N LEU A 161 1.00 6.44 -0.93
CA LEU A 161 1.58 7.63 -1.56
C LEU A 161 0.48 8.63 -1.95
N GLY A 162 0.86 9.91 -2.10
CA GLY A 162 -0.04 11.01 -2.44
C GLY A 162 -0.24 12.04 -1.32
N GLY A 163 0.14 11.70 -0.09
CA GLY A 163 0.00 12.59 1.07
C GLY A 163 0.75 13.92 0.92
N ASN A 164 1.91 13.92 0.26
CA ASN A 164 2.70 15.14 0.04
C ASN A 164 2.19 15.97 -1.15
N GLU A 165 1.31 15.40 -1.98
CA GLU A 165 0.72 16.05 -3.13
C GLU A 165 -0.68 16.62 -2.88
N VAL A 166 -1.22 16.50 -1.66
CA VAL A 166 -2.61 16.90 -1.36
C VAL A 166 -2.91 18.36 -1.67
N THR A 167 -1.92 19.25 -1.53
CA THR A 167 -2.06 20.69 -1.88
C THR A 167 -1.41 21.04 -3.22
N MET A 168 -1.00 20.07 -4.04
CA MET A 168 -0.31 20.34 -5.30
C MET A 168 -1.26 21.02 -6.30
N PRO A 169 -0.90 22.14 -6.93
CA PRO A 169 -1.81 22.86 -7.83
C PRO A 169 -2.28 22.06 -9.06
N ASN A 170 -1.45 21.16 -9.57
CA ASN A 170 -1.77 20.30 -10.72
C ASN A 170 -1.52 18.83 -10.37
N PRO A 171 -2.44 18.15 -9.67
CA PRO A 171 -2.27 16.76 -9.28
C PRO A 171 -2.24 15.81 -10.50
N GLY A 172 -2.88 16.19 -11.62
CA GLY A 172 -2.88 15.42 -12.86
C GLY A 172 -1.47 15.14 -13.41
N ALA A 173 -0.48 15.97 -13.07
CA ALA A 173 0.92 15.74 -13.39
C ALA A 173 1.49 14.45 -12.76
N ARG A 174 0.81 13.83 -11.79
CA ARG A 174 1.22 12.56 -11.17
C ARG A 174 0.70 11.31 -11.90
N ALA A 175 -0.26 11.45 -12.81
CA ALA A 175 -0.93 10.31 -13.45
C ALA A 175 0.05 9.34 -14.14
N SER A 176 1.05 9.86 -14.86
CA SER A 176 2.06 9.01 -15.53
C SER A 176 2.96 8.26 -14.54
N ALA A 177 3.31 8.88 -13.41
CA ALA A 177 4.11 8.26 -12.36
C ALA A 177 3.31 7.16 -11.63
N ILE A 178 2.03 7.41 -11.34
CA ILE A 178 1.11 6.43 -10.74
C ILE A 178 1.02 5.18 -11.63
N ARG A 179 0.69 5.37 -12.92
CA ARG A 179 0.61 4.25 -13.88
C ARG A 179 1.93 3.50 -14.01
N ARG A 180 3.07 4.21 -13.96
CA ARG A 180 4.39 3.59 -13.98
C ARG A 180 4.63 2.71 -12.74
N ILE A 181 4.23 3.14 -11.55
CA ILE A 181 4.31 2.32 -10.32
C ILE A 181 3.46 1.06 -10.47
N VAL A 182 2.20 1.19 -10.90
CA VAL A 182 1.29 0.06 -11.14
C VAL A 182 1.90 -0.94 -12.13
N GLN A 183 2.48 -0.44 -13.23
CA GLN A 183 3.21 -1.28 -14.20
C GLN A 183 4.42 -2.00 -13.60
N MET A 184 5.12 -1.43 -12.60
CA MET A 184 6.21 -2.13 -11.92
C MET A 184 5.69 -3.28 -11.05
N VAL A 185 4.56 -3.07 -10.38
CA VAL A 185 3.91 -4.10 -9.55
C VAL A 185 3.48 -5.29 -10.42
N GLY A 186 2.95 -5.01 -11.61
CA GLY A 186 2.54 -6.01 -12.59
C GLY A 186 1.27 -6.73 -12.17
N ASP A 187 1.23 -8.04 -12.37
CA ASP A 187 0.04 -8.88 -12.11
C ASP A 187 -0.11 -9.28 -10.64
N ARG A 188 0.70 -8.72 -9.74
CA ARG A 188 0.59 -8.98 -8.31
C ARG A 188 -0.66 -8.29 -7.74
N PRO A 189 -1.36 -8.92 -6.78
CA PRO A 189 -2.35 -8.25 -5.96
C PRO A 189 -1.77 -6.96 -5.39
N CYS A 190 -2.54 -5.88 -5.49
CA CYS A 190 -2.06 -4.55 -5.19
C CYS A 190 -3.15 -3.69 -4.59
N LEU A 191 -2.80 -2.97 -3.52
CA LEU A 191 -3.65 -1.95 -2.90
C LEU A 191 -2.94 -0.60 -2.96
N TRP A 192 -3.67 0.43 -3.38
CA TRP A 192 -3.25 1.81 -3.19
C TRP A 192 -4.14 2.46 -2.12
N ILE A 193 -3.57 2.68 -0.95
CA ILE A 193 -4.28 3.28 0.18
C ILE A 193 -4.16 4.79 0.11
N GLY A 194 -5.29 5.47 -0.02
CA GLY A 194 -5.36 6.93 0.01
C GLY A 194 -4.88 7.50 1.34
N THR A 195 -4.25 8.66 1.34
CA THR A 195 -4.00 9.39 2.59
C THR A 195 -5.33 9.86 3.19
N PRO A 196 -5.46 9.98 4.52
CA PRO A 196 -6.56 10.71 5.13
C PRO A 196 -6.60 12.16 4.61
N LYS A 197 -7.80 12.73 4.51
CA LYS A 197 -7.96 14.17 4.28
C LYS A 197 -7.92 14.92 5.59
N TRP A 198 -7.15 16.01 5.61
CA TRP A 198 -6.97 16.85 6.78
C TRP A 198 -7.56 18.22 6.52
N GLU A 199 -8.38 18.74 7.46
CA GLU A 199 -8.96 20.08 7.34
C GLU A 199 -7.89 21.16 7.18
N ALA A 200 -6.74 20.98 7.84
CA ALA A 200 -5.61 21.90 7.77
C ALA A 200 -4.93 21.95 6.37
N ARG A 201 -5.27 21.04 5.46
CA ARG A 201 -4.66 20.93 4.13
C ARG A 201 -5.72 20.93 3.02
N PRO A 202 -5.83 22.00 2.22
CA PRO A 202 -6.80 22.02 1.12
C PRO A 202 -6.46 20.95 0.09
N HIS A 203 -7.39 20.03 -0.14
CA HIS A 203 -7.19 18.91 -1.06
C HIS A 203 -7.47 19.34 -2.51
N THR A 204 -6.48 19.21 -3.40
CA THR A 204 -6.56 19.67 -4.79
C THR A 204 -6.95 18.58 -5.79
N GLY A 205 -7.19 17.35 -5.34
CA GLY A 205 -7.69 16.24 -6.18
C GLY A 205 -6.70 15.11 -6.44
N ILE A 206 -5.56 15.04 -5.75
CA ILE A 206 -4.59 13.94 -5.97
C ILE A 206 -5.17 12.55 -5.71
N LEU A 207 -6.02 12.39 -4.69
CA LEU A 207 -6.64 11.10 -4.39
C LEU A 207 -7.53 10.60 -5.53
N ASP A 208 -8.20 11.51 -6.25
CA ASP A 208 -9.00 11.15 -7.42
C ASP A 208 -8.11 10.73 -8.58
N VAL A 209 -7.03 11.48 -8.82
CA VAL A 209 -6.01 11.12 -9.83
C VAL A 209 -5.40 9.75 -9.52
N ILE A 210 -5.14 9.43 -8.26
CA ILE A 210 -4.68 8.08 -7.87
C ILE A 210 -5.74 7.05 -8.21
N ARG A 211 -6.98 7.22 -7.71
CA ARG A 211 -8.07 6.26 -7.94
C ARG A 211 -8.27 5.95 -9.42
N GLU A 212 -8.28 6.98 -10.26
CA GLU A 212 -8.45 6.87 -11.72
C GLU A 212 -7.26 6.22 -12.45
N ASN A 213 -6.08 6.19 -11.83
CA ASN A 213 -4.84 5.71 -12.46
C ASN A 213 -4.22 4.48 -11.78
N SER A 214 -4.84 3.95 -10.72
CA SER A 214 -4.39 2.76 -10.00
C SER A 214 -4.46 1.48 -10.83
N GLY A 215 -5.20 1.47 -11.95
CA GLY A 215 -5.23 0.35 -12.89
C GLY A 215 -5.66 -0.96 -12.21
N SER A 216 -4.78 -1.96 -12.21
CA SER A 216 -5.01 -3.26 -11.54
C SER A 216 -4.89 -3.21 -10.02
N CYS A 217 -4.36 -2.13 -9.44
CA CYS A 217 -4.36 -1.94 -8.00
C CYS A 217 -5.74 -1.46 -7.52
N HIS A 218 -6.26 -2.08 -6.47
CA HIS A 218 -7.50 -1.63 -5.83
C HIS A 218 -7.21 -0.37 -5.00
N TYR A 219 -7.96 0.70 -5.24
CA TYR A 219 -7.83 1.93 -4.48
C TYR A 219 -8.69 1.86 -3.21
N ILE A 220 -8.08 2.14 -2.06
CA ILE A 220 -8.76 2.16 -0.77
C ILE A 220 -8.92 3.61 -0.31
N ASP A 221 -10.16 4.06 -0.16
CA ASP A 221 -10.48 5.37 0.39
C ASP A 221 -10.42 5.32 1.92
N THR A 222 -9.38 5.89 2.50
CA THR A 222 -9.15 5.88 3.94
C THR A 222 -10.25 6.61 4.71
N ASP A 223 -10.80 7.70 4.17
CA ASP A 223 -11.84 8.46 4.87
C ASP A 223 -13.18 7.70 4.89
N ALA A 224 -13.42 6.84 3.87
CA ALA A 224 -14.58 5.95 3.86
C ALA A 224 -14.39 4.74 4.79
N LEU A 225 -13.17 4.20 4.85
CA LEU A 225 -12.86 3.03 5.68
C LEU A 225 -12.77 3.38 7.18
N VAL A 226 -12.19 4.54 7.50
CA VAL A 226 -11.94 4.98 8.88
C VAL A 226 -12.21 6.47 8.98
N PRO A 227 -13.49 6.88 9.06
CA PRO A 227 -13.83 8.30 9.11
C PRO A 227 -13.29 8.96 10.38
N ASN A 228 -13.03 10.26 10.31
CA ASN A 228 -12.68 11.10 11.48
C ASN A 228 -11.43 10.59 12.24
N LEU A 229 -10.33 10.33 11.54
CA LEU A 229 -9.04 10.12 12.20
C LEU A 229 -8.60 11.42 12.88
N GLU A 230 -8.14 11.33 14.11
CA GLU A 230 -7.63 12.48 14.86
C GLU A 230 -6.16 12.75 14.46
N PRO A 231 -5.82 13.99 14.05
CA PRO A 231 -4.45 14.34 13.73
C PRO A 231 -3.61 14.63 14.97
N LEU A 232 -2.30 14.44 14.84
CA LEU A 232 -1.29 15.08 15.69
C LEU A 232 -1.29 16.60 15.50
N PRO A 233 -0.62 17.37 16.38
CA PRO A 233 -0.49 18.82 16.22
C PRO A 233 0.15 19.29 14.91
N ASP A 234 0.83 18.40 14.18
CA ASP A 234 1.37 18.70 12.84
C ASP A 234 0.30 18.81 11.74
N GLY A 235 -0.95 18.42 12.05
CA GLY A 235 -2.11 18.54 11.17
C GLY A 235 -2.10 17.61 9.95
N ILE A 236 -1.18 16.63 9.87
CA ILE A 236 -1.06 15.74 8.70
C ILE A 236 -0.83 14.26 9.04
N HIS A 237 -0.50 13.93 10.29
CA HIS A 237 -0.34 12.54 10.71
C HIS A 237 -1.38 12.17 11.77
N PRO A 238 -1.99 10.98 11.72
CA PRO A 238 -2.88 10.53 12.79
C PRO A 238 -2.13 10.34 14.11
N THR A 239 -2.83 10.47 15.24
CA THR A 239 -2.30 10.06 16.55
C THR A 239 -1.97 8.56 16.58
N PHE A 240 -1.15 8.11 17.54
CA PHE A 240 -0.79 6.69 17.62
C PHE A 240 -1.98 5.76 17.87
N ASN A 241 -2.99 6.21 18.62
CA ASN A 241 -4.24 5.45 18.80
C ASN A 241 -4.98 5.28 17.46
N GLU A 242 -5.02 6.37 16.68
CA GLU A 242 -5.70 6.41 15.39
C GLU A 242 -4.96 5.62 14.30
N ARG A 243 -3.62 5.57 14.35
CA ARG A 243 -2.82 4.66 13.50
C ARG A 243 -3.16 3.19 13.78
N ARG A 244 -3.30 2.81 15.05
CA ARG A 244 -3.74 1.46 15.44
C ARG A 244 -5.16 1.16 15.00
N ARG A 245 -6.07 2.14 15.13
CA ARG A 245 -7.46 2.03 14.64
C ARG A 245 -7.47 1.80 13.12
N TRP A 246 -6.67 2.57 12.39
CA TRP A 246 -6.54 2.47 10.94
C TRP A 246 -5.97 1.12 10.49
N ALA A 247 -4.89 0.65 11.13
CA ALA A 247 -4.33 -0.67 10.88
C ALA A 247 -5.35 -1.80 11.08
N ARG A 248 -6.10 -1.78 12.19
CA ARG A 248 -7.15 -2.78 12.45
C ARG A 248 -8.30 -2.72 11.44
N ALA A 249 -8.69 -1.53 11.00
CA ALA A 249 -9.69 -1.38 9.95
C ALA A 249 -9.21 -1.96 8.62
N MET A 250 -7.94 -1.75 8.26
CA MET A 250 -7.34 -2.37 7.07
C MET A 250 -7.32 -3.90 7.16
N ILE A 251 -7.05 -4.47 8.34
CA ILE A 251 -7.13 -5.92 8.53
C ILE A 251 -8.55 -6.43 8.33
N ARG A 252 -9.55 -5.78 8.93
CA ARG A 252 -10.96 -6.16 8.72
C ARG A 252 -11.34 -6.05 7.25
N TRP A 253 -10.89 -4.99 6.57
CA TRP A 253 -11.13 -4.82 5.15
C TRP A 253 -10.52 -5.95 4.32
N LEU A 254 -9.26 -6.34 4.62
CA LEU A 254 -8.60 -7.46 3.96
C LEU A 254 -9.32 -8.77 4.23
N GLU A 255 -9.68 -9.08 5.48
CA GLU A 255 -10.40 -10.30 5.85
C GLU A 255 -11.78 -10.39 5.16
N HIS A 256 -12.47 -9.25 5.04
CA HIS A 256 -13.79 -9.17 4.41
C HIS A 256 -13.72 -9.28 2.88
N ASN A 257 -12.79 -8.55 2.26
CA ASN A 257 -12.71 -8.42 0.80
C ASN A 257 -11.77 -9.42 0.14
N ARG A 258 -10.98 -10.19 0.88
CA ARG A 258 -10.15 -11.25 0.28
C ARG A 258 -11.04 -12.39 -0.21
N ASP A 259 -10.78 -12.84 -1.42
CA ASP A 259 -11.31 -14.07 -1.98
C ASP A 259 -10.37 -15.23 -1.64
N PRO A 260 -10.73 -16.12 -0.68
CA PRO A 260 -9.89 -17.25 -0.31
C PRO A 260 -9.76 -18.31 -1.41
N ASP A 261 -10.71 -18.38 -2.33
CA ASP A 261 -10.75 -19.36 -3.42
C ASP A 261 -10.21 -18.77 -4.74
N GLY A 262 -9.75 -17.52 -4.69
CA GLY A 262 -9.16 -16.83 -5.82
C GLY A 262 -7.83 -17.43 -6.29
N PRO A 263 -7.39 -17.09 -7.51
CA PRO A 263 -6.21 -17.68 -8.13
C PRO A 263 -4.89 -17.33 -7.43
N LEU A 264 -4.87 -16.30 -6.58
CA LEU A 264 -3.71 -15.86 -5.82
C LEU A 264 -4.09 -15.74 -4.33
N PRO A 265 -3.12 -15.89 -3.39
CA PRO A 265 -3.42 -15.86 -1.96
C PRO A 265 -4.14 -14.58 -1.48
N TRP A 266 -3.86 -13.47 -2.17
CA TRP A 266 -4.41 -12.14 -1.91
C TRP A 266 -5.37 -11.67 -3.02
N SER A 267 -6.03 -12.59 -3.72
CA SER A 267 -7.13 -12.23 -4.61
C SER A 267 -8.20 -11.45 -3.83
N ILE A 268 -8.69 -10.36 -4.43
CA ILE A 268 -9.69 -9.47 -3.84
C ILE A 268 -11.01 -9.64 -4.60
N LYS A 269 -12.11 -9.70 -3.86
CA LYS A 269 -13.48 -9.78 -4.40
C LYS A 269 -13.83 -8.50 -5.14
N GLU A 270 -14.70 -8.64 -6.14
CA GLU A 270 -15.32 -7.51 -6.83
C GLU A 270 -16.85 -7.73 -6.86
N PRO A 271 -17.66 -6.74 -6.43
CA PRO A 271 -17.25 -5.45 -5.89
C PRO A 271 -16.63 -5.56 -4.48
N GLN A 272 -15.82 -4.56 -4.12
CA GLN A 272 -15.33 -4.40 -2.75
C GLN A 272 -16.39 -3.72 -1.88
N GLU A 273 -16.50 -4.16 -0.64
CA GLU A 273 -17.44 -3.64 0.35
C GLU A 273 -16.71 -3.11 1.58
N LEU A 274 -17.30 -2.11 2.24
CA LEU A 274 -16.82 -1.71 3.55
C LEU A 274 -17.19 -2.82 4.55
N PRO A 275 -16.25 -3.28 5.38
CA PRO A 275 -16.58 -4.26 6.40
C PRO A 275 -17.61 -3.67 7.36
N PRO A 276 -18.50 -4.50 7.93
CA PRO A 276 -19.43 -4.04 8.96
C PRO A 276 -18.65 -3.44 10.14
N GLU A 277 -19.24 -2.43 10.78
CA GLU A 277 -18.70 -1.86 12.02
C GLU A 277 -18.59 -2.97 13.09
N PRO A 278 -17.55 -2.92 13.93
CA PRO A 278 -17.28 -3.94 14.95
C PRO A 278 -18.36 -4.01 16.05
#